data_AF-A0AAV3YUA6-F1
#
_entry.id   AF-A0AAV3YUA6-F1
#
_cell.length_a   1.000
_cell.length_b   1.000
_cell.length_c   1.000
_cell.angle_alpha   90.00
_cell.angle_beta   90.00
_cell.angle_gamma   90.00
#
_symmetry.space_group_name_H-M   'P 1'
#
loop_
_entity.id
_entity.type
_entity.pdbx_description
1 polymer ?
#
loop_
_entity_poly.entity_id
_entity_poly.type
_entity_poly.pdbx_seq_one_letter_code
_entity_poly.pdbx_strand_id
1 'polypeptide(L)'
;MKRQILLLLLFVMIICASGRMSRHCRLGEYLYAESADNEKYGMCRKCPVGYYNDRFHHRSSHCFKCTSFDERDPHKVLVKNCNRFEDTQIRCKDNFFYVQDRERGHCKHCTPFDEYDPYKILLKKCNHFHDTQIRCVDNFFYVQDREGGQCELCTPFDKNDPHKILVKNCSPFEDAQIRCVDNFFYVKDREGGRCEPCTNCTLRHQYWGQTCSDYSDAICCDKKGSIVKNGVCEKFVD
;
A
#
# COMPACT_ATOMS: atom_id res chain seq x y z
N MET A 1 -11.54 70.92 17.05
CA MET A 1 -12.57 69.90 16.71
C MET A 1 -12.81 69.70 15.22
N LYS A 2 -12.96 70.73 14.37
CA LYS A 2 -13.27 70.53 12.92
C LYS A 2 -12.22 69.73 12.11
N ARG A 3 -10.92 69.79 12.47
CA ARG A 3 -9.85 69.03 11.79
C ARG A 3 -9.87 67.51 12.07
N GLN A 4 -10.34 67.07 13.23
CA GLN A 4 -10.39 65.63 13.57
C GLN A 4 -11.54 64.89 12.86
N ILE A 5 -12.67 65.56 12.63
CA ILE A 5 -13.82 64.98 11.91
C ILE A 5 -13.49 64.76 10.43
N LEU A 6 -12.73 65.67 9.80
CA LEU A 6 -12.32 65.55 8.40
C LEU A 6 -11.36 64.38 8.16
N LEU A 7 -10.43 64.13 9.10
CA LEU A 7 -9.49 63.01 9.05
C LEU A 7 -10.18 61.65 9.22
N LEU A 8 -11.19 61.56 10.09
CA LEU A 8 -11.99 60.35 10.28
C LEU A 8 -12.82 60.00 9.04
N LEU A 9 -13.40 61.00 8.36
CA LEU A 9 -14.13 60.78 7.11
C LEU A 9 -13.22 60.36 5.95
N LEU A 10 -12.00 60.90 5.86
CA LEU A 10 -10.99 60.43 4.90
C LEU A 10 -10.55 58.99 5.17
N PHE A 11 -10.38 58.59 6.43
CA PHE A 11 -10.01 57.22 6.79
C PHE A 11 -11.11 56.20 6.43
N VAL A 12 -12.38 56.53 6.68
CA VAL A 12 -13.53 55.67 6.32
C VAL A 12 -13.68 55.51 4.81
N MET A 13 -13.44 56.56 4.01
CA MET A 13 -13.48 56.48 2.54
C MET A 13 -12.33 55.65 1.95
N ILE A 14 -11.14 55.65 2.57
CA ILE A 14 -9.99 54.82 2.15
C ILE A 14 -10.25 53.32 2.41
N ILE A 15 -10.93 52.97 3.49
CA ILE A 15 -11.28 51.58 3.82
C ILE A 15 -12.34 51.03 2.83
N CYS A 16 -13.31 51.84 2.40
CA CYS A 16 -14.33 51.41 1.43
C CYS A 16 -13.80 51.27 -0.01
N ALA A 17 -12.79 52.04 -0.43
CA ALA A 17 -12.18 51.93 -1.77
C ALA A 17 -11.22 50.73 -1.90
N SER A 18 -10.84 50.12 -0.78
CA SER A 18 -9.89 48.99 -0.73
C SER A 18 -10.58 47.63 -0.68
N GLY A 19 -11.92 47.60 -0.65
CA GLY A 19 -12.75 46.40 -0.74
C GLY A 19 -12.73 45.75 -2.12
N ARG A 20 -11.53 45.40 -2.63
CA ARG A 20 -11.38 44.55 -3.80
C ARG A 20 -11.90 43.17 -3.42
N MET A 21 -13.19 42.93 -3.68
CA MET A 21 -13.82 41.62 -3.50
C MET A 21 -13.02 40.61 -4.32
N SER A 22 -12.23 39.78 -3.62
CA SER A 22 -11.60 38.61 -4.22
C SER A 22 -12.72 37.77 -4.82
N ARG A 23 -12.81 37.74 -6.16
CA ARG A 23 -13.83 36.98 -6.86
C ARG A 23 -13.52 35.50 -6.66
N HIS A 24 -14.40 34.83 -5.93
CA HIS A 24 -14.41 33.39 -5.80
C HIS A 24 -15.44 32.84 -6.79
N CYS A 25 -15.04 31.82 -7.53
CA CYS A 25 -15.89 31.17 -8.51
C CYS A 25 -16.78 30.11 -7.86
N ARG A 26 -17.89 29.78 -8.52
CA ARG A 26 -18.85 28.76 -8.08
C ARG A 26 -18.46 27.39 -8.65
N LEU A 27 -19.21 26.36 -8.26
CA LEU A 27 -19.07 25.01 -8.83
C LEU A 27 -19.15 25.06 -10.35
N GLY A 28 -18.24 24.33 -11.00
CA GLY A 28 -18.11 24.23 -12.43
C GLY A 28 -17.65 25.49 -13.15
N GLU A 29 -16.98 26.38 -12.42
CA GLU A 29 -16.30 27.55 -12.96
C GLU A 29 -14.79 27.51 -12.67
N TYR A 30 -14.03 28.35 -13.36
CA TYR A 30 -12.61 28.61 -13.11
C TYR A 30 -12.30 30.10 -13.28
N LEU A 31 -11.28 30.58 -12.59
CA LEU A 31 -10.86 31.98 -12.63
C LEU A 31 -10.00 32.21 -13.88
N TYR A 32 -10.55 32.92 -14.86
CA TYR A 32 -9.82 33.32 -16.06
C TYR A 32 -9.25 34.73 -15.87
N ALA A 33 -7.93 34.88 -15.95
CA ALA A 33 -7.24 36.16 -15.97
C ALA A 33 -6.73 36.43 -17.39
N GLU A 34 -7.12 37.56 -17.98
CA GLU A 34 -6.70 37.96 -19.34
C GLU A 34 -5.20 38.30 -19.42
N SER A 35 -4.57 38.66 -18.29
CA SER A 35 -3.12 38.81 -18.16
C SER A 35 -2.64 38.33 -16.80
N ALA A 36 -1.39 37.88 -16.72
CA ALA A 36 -0.76 37.44 -15.45
C ALA A 36 -0.77 38.54 -14.38
N ASP A 37 -0.70 39.81 -14.80
CA ASP A 37 -0.75 40.97 -13.90
C ASP A 37 -2.15 41.24 -13.30
N ASN A 38 -3.20 40.58 -13.83
CA ASN A 38 -4.60 40.80 -13.47
C ASN A 38 -5.24 39.63 -12.71
N GLU A 39 -4.48 38.76 -12.04
CA GLU A 39 -5.03 37.68 -11.20
C GLU A 39 -6.01 38.17 -10.12
N LYS A 40 -5.92 39.44 -9.71
CA LYS A 40 -6.87 40.07 -8.78
C LYS A 40 -8.23 40.40 -9.40
N TYR A 41 -8.34 40.50 -10.72
CA TYR A 41 -9.56 40.92 -11.43
C TYR A 41 -10.13 39.86 -12.38
N GLY A 42 -9.69 38.60 -12.23
CA GLY A 42 -10.16 37.52 -13.07
C GLY A 42 -11.69 37.38 -13.10
N MET A 43 -12.20 36.92 -14.24
CA MET A 43 -13.62 36.61 -14.43
C MET A 43 -13.83 35.11 -14.29
N CYS A 44 -14.88 34.70 -13.59
CA CYS A 44 -15.25 33.29 -13.52
C CYS A 44 -15.88 32.86 -14.84
N ARG A 45 -15.33 31.80 -15.44
CA ARG A 45 -15.85 31.18 -16.66
C ARG A 45 -16.25 29.74 -16.37
N LYS A 46 -17.26 29.23 -17.05
CA LYS A 46 -17.68 27.82 -16.93
C LYS A 46 -16.59 26.88 -17.44
N CYS A 47 -16.44 25.73 -16.79
CA CYS A 47 -15.56 24.69 -17.30
C CYS A 47 -16.03 24.21 -18.69
N PRO A 48 -15.09 24.01 -19.63
CA PRO A 48 -15.40 23.46 -20.95
C PRO A 48 -15.86 22.00 -20.86
N VAL A 49 -16.45 21.49 -21.95
CA VAL A 49 -16.87 20.08 -22.04
C VAL A 49 -15.66 19.17 -21.86
N GLY A 50 -15.82 18.11 -21.06
CA GLY A 50 -14.73 17.20 -20.69
C GLY A 50 -13.87 17.67 -19.50
N TYR A 51 -14.28 18.77 -18.85
CA TYR A 51 -13.65 19.27 -17.63
C TYR A 51 -14.68 19.62 -16.56
N TYR A 52 -14.27 19.55 -15.30
CA TYR A 52 -15.09 19.86 -14.15
C TYR A 52 -14.34 20.70 -13.10
N ASN A 53 -15.07 21.33 -12.20
CA ASN A 53 -14.51 21.88 -10.97
C ASN A 53 -15.53 21.75 -9.85
N ASP A 54 -15.23 20.91 -8.88
CA ASP A 54 -16.08 20.52 -7.76
C ASP A 54 -15.87 21.38 -6.50
N ARG A 55 -14.96 22.35 -6.56
CA ARG A 55 -14.70 23.24 -5.42
C ARG A 55 -15.72 24.36 -5.41
N PHE A 56 -16.30 24.63 -4.24
CA PHE A 56 -17.10 25.84 -4.03
C PHE A 56 -16.21 26.98 -3.52
N HIS A 57 -16.55 28.22 -3.86
CA HIS A 57 -15.81 29.42 -3.45
C HIS A 57 -14.29 29.32 -3.63
N HIS A 58 -13.84 29.00 -4.84
CA HIS A 58 -12.40 28.83 -5.13
C HIS A 58 -11.85 29.96 -6.02
N ARG A 59 -10.52 30.03 -6.11
CA ARG A 59 -9.79 30.88 -7.08
C ARG A 59 -8.97 30.07 -8.10
N SER A 60 -9.21 28.76 -8.19
CA SER A 60 -8.55 27.90 -9.19
C SER A 60 -8.67 28.49 -10.59
N SER A 61 -7.54 28.65 -11.26
CA SER A 61 -7.41 29.06 -12.66
C SER A 61 -7.61 27.90 -13.65
N HIS A 62 -7.87 26.70 -13.14
CA HIS A 62 -7.97 25.49 -13.95
C HIS A 62 -9.18 24.66 -13.54
N CYS A 63 -9.81 24.04 -14.54
CA CYS A 63 -10.72 22.92 -14.35
C CYS A 63 -9.94 21.60 -14.44
N PHE A 64 -10.40 20.59 -13.74
CA PHE A 64 -9.86 19.24 -13.78
C PHE A 64 -10.41 18.50 -15.00
N LYS A 65 -9.57 17.73 -15.68
CA LYS A 65 -10.00 16.89 -16.81
C LYS A 65 -10.85 15.75 -16.27
N CYS A 66 -11.98 15.46 -16.92
CA CYS A 66 -12.82 14.33 -16.53
C CYS A 66 -12.06 13.00 -16.66
N THR A 67 -12.24 12.11 -15.71
CA THR A 67 -11.80 10.72 -15.77
C THR A 67 -12.48 10.03 -16.95
N SER A 68 -11.68 9.42 -17.83
CA SER A 68 -12.18 8.67 -18.99
C SER A 68 -12.71 7.31 -18.55
N PHE A 69 -13.91 6.96 -19.00
CA PHE A 69 -14.46 5.61 -18.87
C PHE A 69 -14.12 4.80 -20.14
N ASP A 70 -13.46 3.65 -19.98
CA ASP A 70 -13.22 2.72 -21.08
C ASP A 70 -14.32 1.65 -21.07
N GLU A 71 -15.26 1.73 -22.02
CA GLU A 71 -16.36 0.78 -22.17
C GLU A 71 -15.89 -0.65 -22.46
N ARG A 72 -14.62 -0.83 -22.88
CA ARG A 72 -14.03 -2.14 -23.14
C ARG A 72 -13.55 -2.84 -21.87
N ASP A 73 -13.44 -2.13 -20.74
CA ASP A 73 -13.09 -2.75 -19.45
C ASP A 73 -14.35 -3.41 -18.85
N PRO A 74 -14.46 -4.75 -18.89
CA PRO A 74 -15.68 -5.43 -18.50
C PRO A 74 -15.90 -5.40 -16.98
N HIS A 75 -14.96 -4.88 -16.18
CA HIS A 75 -15.04 -4.87 -14.73
C HIS A 75 -15.46 -3.52 -14.15
N LYS A 76 -15.61 -2.50 -14.98
CA LYS A 76 -16.04 -1.15 -14.57
C LYS A 76 -17.50 -0.91 -14.95
N VAL A 77 -18.15 -0.08 -14.15
CA VAL A 77 -19.51 0.40 -14.37
C VAL A 77 -19.50 1.91 -14.24
N LEU A 78 -19.97 2.57 -15.29
CA LEU A 78 -20.24 4.00 -15.26
C LEU A 78 -21.46 4.26 -14.37
N VAL A 79 -21.26 4.93 -13.25
CA VAL A 79 -22.34 5.33 -12.33
C VAL A 79 -22.92 6.66 -12.75
N LYS A 80 -22.03 7.61 -13.10
CA LYS A 80 -22.42 8.97 -13.47
C LYS A 80 -21.46 9.53 -14.48
N ASN A 81 -22.01 10.11 -15.55
CA ASN A 81 -21.23 10.88 -16.52
C ASN A 81 -20.65 12.14 -15.87
N CYS A 82 -19.43 12.50 -16.26
CA CYS A 82 -18.85 13.79 -15.91
C CYS A 82 -19.76 14.93 -16.38
N ASN A 83 -19.82 15.98 -15.58
CA ASN A 83 -20.37 17.26 -15.99
C ASN A 83 -19.49 18.38 -15.45
N ARG A 84 -19.84 19.64 -15.70
CA ARG A 84 -18.97 20.74 -15.26
C ARG A 84 -18.77 20.81 -13.74
N PHE A 85 -19.65 20.21 -12.93
CA PHE A 85 -19.63 20.32 -11.47
C PHE A 85 -18.94 19.16 -10.77
N GLU A 86 -18.79 18.01 -11.43
CA GLU A 86 -18.26 16.79 -10.82
C GLU A 86 -17.63 15.87 -11.87
N ASP A 87 -16.69 15.04 -11.44
CA ASP A 87 -16.03 14.06 -12.30
C ASP A 87 -16.95 12.91 -12.73
N THR A 88 -16.50 12.13 -13.71
CA THR A 88 -17.05 10.81 -14.00
C THR A 88 -16.98 9.94 -12.76
N GLN A 89 -18.12 9.41 -12.31
CA GLN A 89 -18.15 8.41 -11.24
C GLN A 89 -18.14 7.03 -11.85
N ILE A 90 -17.06 6.29 -11.58
CA ILE A 90 -16.85 4.92 -12.04
C ILE A 90 -16.76 4.03 -10.79
N ARG A 91 -17.48 2.91 -10.80
CA ARG A 91 -17.34 1.87 -9.77
C ARG A 91 -16.93 0.55 -10.40
N CYS A 92 -16.39 -0.35 -9.60
CA CYS A 92 -16.20 -1.73 -10.03
C CYS A 92 -17.52 -2.51 -10.02
N LYS A 93 -17.64 -3.52 -10.89
CA LYS A 93 -18.74 -4.48 -10.88
C LYS A 93 -18.79 -5.25 -9.56
N ASP A 94 -19.91 -5.92 -9.31
CA ASP A 94 -20.07 -6.78 -8.14
C ASP A 94 -18.98 -7.89 -8.15
N ASN A 95 -18.46 -8.23 -6.98
CA ASN A 95 -17.27 -9.09 -6.77
C ASN A 95 -15.94 -8.50 -7.28
N PHE A 96 -15.88 -7.19 -7.50
CA PHE A 96 -14.63 -6.46 -7.72
C PHE A 96 -14.50 -5.25 -6.80
N PHE A 97 -13.26 -4.87 -6.50
CA PHE A 97 -12.93 -3.66 -5.75
C PHE A 97 -11.90 -2.82 -6.49
N TYR A 98 -11.94 -1.51 -6.27
CA TYR A 98 -11.04 -0.56 -6.91
C TYR A 98 -9.68 -0.53 -6.23
N VAL A 99 -8.62 -0.65 -7.02
CA VAL A 99 -7.23 -0.48 -6.58
C VAL A 99 -6.63 0.71 -7.33
N GLN A 100 -6.11 1.66 -6.57
CA GLN A 100 -5.35 2.78 -7.10
C GLN A 100 -3.87 2.40 -7.13
N ASP A 101 -3.32 2.17 -8.33
CA ASP A 101 -1.87 2.08 -8.52
C ASP A 101 -1.28 3.46 -8.90
N ARG A 102 0.04 3.53 -9.06
CA ARG A 102 0.76 4.81 -9.31
C ARG A 102 0.35 5.50 -10.60
N GLU A 103 -0.21 4.78 -11.57
CA GLU A 103 -0.48 5.32 -12.90
C GLU A 103 -1.96 5.31 -13.24
N ARG A 104 -2.73 4.32 -12.78
CA ARG A 104 -4.15 4.11 -13.11
C ARG A 104 -4.94 3.42 -12.01
N GLY A 105 -6.25 3.67 -12.03
CA GLY A 105 -7.22 2.88 -11.30
C GLY A 105 -7.67 1.65 -12.06
N HIS A 106 -7.63 0.47 -11.44
CA HIS A 106 -8.17 -0.76 -12.00
C HIS A 106 -9.02 -1.52 -10.98
N CYS A 107 -9.89 -2.40 -11.48
CA CYS A 107 -10.73 -3.26 -10.64
C CYS A 107 -10.03 -4.61 -10.46
N LYS A 108 -9.94 -5.09 -9.22
CA LYS A 108 -9.47 -6.44 -8.89
C LYS A 108 -10.62 -7.28 -8.38
N HIS A 109 -10.55 -8.59 -8.64
CA HIS A 109 -11.48 -9.54 -8.05
C HIS A 109 -11.37 -9.49 -6.52
N CYS A 110 -12.52 -9.56 -5.85
CA CYS A 110 -12.57 -9.75 -4.41
C CYS A 110 -11.96 -11.10 -4.04
N THR A 111 -11.23 -11.14 -2.93
CA THR A 111 -10.77 -12.36 -2.29
C THR A 111 -11.99 -13.24 -1.95
N PRO A 112 -12.05 -14.49 -2.43
CA PRO A 112 -13.15 -15.39 -2.14
C PRO A 112 -13.20 -15.71 -0.64
N PHE A 113 -14.40 -15.79 -0.09
CA PHE A 113 -14.63 -16.23 1.27
C PHE A 113 -15.63 -17.39 1.25
N ASP A 114 -15.18 -18.53 1.76
CA ASP A 114 -16.01 -19.70 1.97
C ASP A 114 -16.57 -19.67 3.40
N GLU A 115 -17.88 -19.58 3.54
CA GLU A 115 -18.56 -19.57 4.83
C GLU A 115 -18.48 -20.92 5.56
N TYR A 116 -18.10 -21.99 4.86
CA TYR A 116 -17.92 -23.32 5.41
C TYR A 116 -16.48 -23.61 5.85
N ASP A 117 -15.51 -22.73 5.57
CA ASP A 117 -14.14 -22.87 6.05
C ASP A 117 -14.04 -22.47 7.53
N PRO A 118 -13.85 -23.43 8.46
CA PRO A 118 -13.86 -23.14 9.89
C PRO A 118 -12.63 -22.36 10.36
N TYR A 119 -11.60 -22.20 9.51
CA TYR A 119 -10.35 -21.53 9.87
C TYR A 119 -10.34 -20.05 9.47
N LYS A 120 -11.34 -19.59 8.72
CA LYS A 120 -11.47 -18.21 8.24
C LYS A 120 -12.61 -17.49 8.96
N ILE A 121 -12.31 -16.27 9.44
CA ILE A 121 -13.29 -15.35 10.00
C ILE A 121 -13.43 -14.17 9.04
N LEU A 122 -14.63 -13.96 8.52
CA LEU A 122 -14.95 -12.78 7.72
C LEU A 122 -15.04 -11.55 8.62
N LEU A 123 -14.11 -10.61 8.45
CA LEU A 123 -14.14 -9.31 9.12
C LEU A 123 -15.01 -8.31 8.36
N LYS A 124 -14.88 -8.31 7.02
CA LYS A 124 -15.58 -7.36 6.16
C LYS A 124 -15.84 -7.95 4.78
N LYS A 125 -17.10 -7.91 4.33
CA LYS A 125 -17.45 -8.31 2.95
C LYS A 125 -16.87 -7.31 1.95
N CYS A 126 -16.42 -7.82 0.81
CA CYS A 126 -15.95 -6.97 -0.29
C CYS A 126 -17.02 -5.99 -0.77
N ASN A 127 -16.58 -4.85 -1.27
CA ASN A 127 -17.39 -3.95 -2.07
C ASN A 127 -16.53 -3.26 -3.14
N HIS A 128 -17.10 -2.32 -3.88
CA HIS A 128 -16.39 -1.62 -4.95
C HIS A 128 -15.22 -0.74 -4.50
N PHE A 129 -15.02 -0.51 -3.19
CA PHE A 129 -13.92 0.30 -2.64
C PHE A 129 -12.83 -0.50 -1.93
N HIS A 130 -13.14 -1.68 -1.41
CA HIS A 130 -12.16 -2.50 -0.71
C HIS A 130 -12.43 -3.99 -0.86
N ASP A 131 -11.35 -4.75 -0.75
CA ASP A 131 -11.38 -6.21 -0.78
C ASP A 131 -12.17 -6.80 0.40
N THR A 132 -12.48 -8.10 0.30
CA THR A 132 -12.86 -8.93 1.43
C THR A 132 -11.73 -8.90 2.46
N GLN A 133 -12.07 -8.60 3.72
CA GLN A 133 -11.13 -8.69 4.84
C GLN A 133 -11.42 -9.95 5.63
N ILE A 134 -10.41 -10.82 5.68
CA ILE A 134 -10.45 -12.12 6.36
C ILE A 134 -9.38 -12.13 7.43
N ARG A 135 -9.65 -12.83 8.52
CA ARG A 135 -8.67 -13.15 9.56
C ARG A 135 -8.70 -14.64 9.82
N CYS A 136 -7.55 -15.25 10.04
CA CYS A 136 -7.52 -16.64 10.50
C CYS A 136 -7.92 -16.75 11.97
N VAL A 137 -8.44 -17.92 12.36
CA VAL A 137 -8.66 -18.27 13.77
C VAL A 137 -7.34 -18.32 14.54
N ASP A 138 -7.39 -18.38 15.87
CA ASP A 138 -6.19 -18.41 16.70
C ASP A 138 -5.32 -19.65 16.38
N ASN A 139 -4.00 -19.47 16.38
CA ASN A 139 -2.98 -20.44 15.94
C ASN A 139 -2.95 -20.72 14.42
N PHE A 140 -3.59 -19.89 13.61
CA PHE A 140 -3.44 -19.92 12.16
C PHE A 140 -3.00 -18.54 11.64
N PHE A 141 -2.30 -18.52 10.51
CA PHE A 141 -1.90 -17.31 9.81
C PHE A 141 -2.30 -17.38 8.33
N TYR A 142 -2.56 -16.22 7.74
CA TYR A 142 -3.02 -16.12 6.37
C TYR A 142 -1.86 -16.15 5.37
N VAL A 143 -1.89 -17.10 4.45
CA VAL A 143 -0.97 -17.18 3.31
C VAL A 143 -1.72 -16.78 2.06
N GLN A 144 -1.26 -15.72 1.39
CA GLN A 144 -1.83 -15.30 0.12
C GLN A 144 -1.23 -16.10 -1.03
N ASP A 145 -2.07 -16.86 -1.74
CA ASP A 145 -1.71 -17.60 -2.95
C ASP A 145 -2.46 -17.07 -4.19
N ARG A 146 -2.38 -17.79 -5.31
CA ARG A 146 -3.05 -17.42 -6.57
C ARG A 146 -4.57 -17.64 -6.54
N GLU A 147 -5.08 -18.42 -5.59
CA GLU A 147 -6.47 -18.86 -5.50
C GLU A 147 -7.29 -18.04 -4.48
N GLY A 148 -6.66 -17.05 -3.84
CA GLY A 148 -7.32 -16.20 -2.86
C GLY A 148 -6.92 -16.51 -1.42
N GLY A 149 -5.85 -17.26 -1.22
CA GLY A 149 -5.21 -17.49 0.06
C GLY A 149 -5.93 -18.47 0.98
N GLN A 150 -5.15 -18.99 1.93
CA GLN A 150 -5.60 -19.98 2.89
C GLN A 150 -5.03 -19.69 4.28
N CYS A 151 -5.69 -20.22 5.31
CA CYS A 151 -5.16 -20.17 6.67
C CYS A 151 -4.30 -21.42 6.91
N GLU A 152 -3.04 -21.20 7.23
CA GLU A 152 -2.11 -22.27 7.58
C GLU A 152 -1.86 -22.28 9.09
N LEU A 153 -1.62 -23.47 9.64
CA LEU A 153 -1.32 -23.61 11.06
C LEU A 153 0.02 -22.92 11.36
N CYS A 154 0.07 -22.14 12.44
CA CYS A 154 1.30 -21.53 12.91
C CYS A 154 2.36 -22.61 13.21
N THR A 155 3.62 -22.29 12.92
CA THR A 155 4.76 -23.11 13.33
C THR A 155 4.78 -23.23 14.86
N PRO A 156 4.67 -24.44 15.43
CA PRO A 156 4.67 -24.64 16.88
C PRO A 156 6.02 -24.24 17.50
N PHE A 157 5.95 -23.54 18.63
CA PHE A 157 7.12 -23.20 19.44
C PHE A 157 7.04 -23.89 20.80
N ASP A 158 8.00 -24.78 21.07
CA ASP A 158 8.18 -25.37 22.40
C ASP A 158 9.11 -24.48 23.22
N LYS A 159 8.56 -23.80 24.23
CA LYS A 159 9.31 -22.97 25.17
C LYS A 159 10.34 -23.75 26.01
N ASN A 160 10.26 -25.08 26.02
CA ASN A 160 11.19 -25.94 26.74
C ASN A 160 12.35 -26.43 25.86
N ASP A 161 12.33 -26.19 24.54
CA ASP A 161 13.45 -26.52 23.67
C ASP A 161 14.56 -25.46 23.83
N PRO A 162 15.71 -25.81 24.44
CA PRO A 162 16.76 -24.84 24.72
C PRO A 162 17.49 -24.35 23.45
N HIS A 163 17.24 -24.98 22.29
CA HIS A 163 17.89 -24.63 21.04
C HIS A 163 17.07 -23.67 20.18
N LYS A 164 15.82 -23.37 20.57
CA LYS A 164 14.92 -22.47 19.85
C LYS A 164 14.77 -21.15 20.58
N ILE A 165 14.78 -20.07 19.81
CA ILE A 165 14.48 -18.71 20.25
C ILE A 165 13.26 -18.24 19.46
N LEU A 166 12.20 -17.85 20.17
CA LEU A 166 11.06 -17.20 19.55
C LEU A 166 11.39 -15.72 19.28
N VAL A 167 11.52 -15.36 18.01
CA VAL A 167 11.77 -13.99 17.57
C VAL A 167 10.47 -13.20 17.48
N LYS A 168 9.41 -13.85 16.96
CA LYS A 168 8.10 -13.24 16.77
C LYS A 168 7.01 -14.26 17.01
N ASN A 169 6.01 -13.90 17.82
CA ASN A 169 4.81 -14.71 18.01
C ASN A 169 4.02 -14.81 16.70
N CYS A 170 3.33 -15.93 16.51
CA CYS A 170 2.38 -16.05 15.41
C CYS A 170 1.26 -15.01 15.54
N SER A 171 0.77 -14.55 14.41
CA SER A 171 -0.40 -13.67 14.29
C SER A 171 -1.30 -14.14 13.14
N PRO A 172 -2.53 -13.63 13.04
CA PRO A 172 -3.40 -14.00 11.93
C PRO A 172 -2.87 -13.67 10.52
N PHE A 173 -1.79 -12.89 10.41
CA PHE A 173 -1.23 -12.42 9.15
C PHE A 173 0.18 -12.94 8.89
N GLU A 174 0.85 -13.47 9.91
CA GLU A 174 2.26 -13.84 9.84
C GLU A 174 2.53 -15.02 10.76
N ASP A 175 3.29 -16.00 10.25
CA ASP A 175 3.72 -17.16 11.02
C ASP A 175 4.62 -16.75 12.21
N ALA A 176 4.77 -17.67 13.17
CA ALA A 176 5.80 -17.55 14.19
C ALA A 176 7.19 -17.52 13.55
N GLN A 177 8.01 -16.57 13.97
CA GLN A 177 9.40 -16.52 13.56
C GLN A 177 10.27 -17.15 14.64
N ILE A 178 10.87 -18.30 14.31
CA ILE A 178 11.72 -19.08 15.21
C ILE A 178 13.14 -19.05 14.65
N ARG A 179 14.11 -18.82 15.53
CA ARG A 179 15.53 -18.89 15.23
C ARG A 179 16.20 -19.93 16.11
N CYS A 180 17.30 -20.51 15.65
CA CYS A 180 18.14 -21.36 16.48
C CYS A 180 19.11 -20.54 17.34
N VAL A 181 19.57 -21.12 18.45
CA VAL A 181 20.72 -20.57 19.20
C VAL A 181 22.01 -20.68 18.38
N ASP A 182 23.05 -19.94 18.77
CA ASP A 182 24.34 -19.96 18.06
C ASP A 182 24.90 -21.39 17.94
N ASN A 183 25.47 -21.70 16.76
CA ASN A 183 25.95 -23.03 16.35
C ASN A 183 24.85 -24.08 16.09
N PHE A 184 23.61 -23.65 15.87
CA PHE A 184 22.54 -24.48 15.33
C PHE A 184 21.90 -23.82 14.10
N PHE A 185 21.31 -24.63 13.23
CA PHE A 185 20.54 -24.18 12.07
C PHE A 185 19.16 -24.82 12.05
N TYR A 186 18.18 -24.12 11.48
CA TYR A 186 16.80 -24.56 11.47
C TYR A 186 16.51 -25.46 10.27
N VAL A 187 16.01 -26.65 10.54
CA VAL A 187 15.51 -27.62 9.55
C VAL A 187 14.00 -27.64 9.62
N LYS A 188 13.32 -27.23 8.54
CA LYS A 188 11.86 -27.30 8.45
C LYS A 188 11.43 -28.74 8.17
N ASP A 189 10.60 -29.30 9.04
CA ASP A 189 9.97 -30.61 8.88
C ASP A 189 8.44 -30.50 8.99
N ARG A 190 7.74 -31.65 8.99
CA ARG A 190 6.27 -31.69 9.09
C ARG A 190 5.73 -31.26 10.46
N GLU A 191 6.57 -31.19 11.47
CA GLU A 191 6.20 -30.92 12.87
C GLU A 191 6.51 -29.47 13.28
N GLY A 192 6.86 -28.60 12.34
CA GLY A 192 7.25 -27.22 12.65
C GLY A 192 8.74 -27.01 12.82
N GLY A 193 9.54 -27.97 12.35
CA GLY A 193 10.99 -27.87 12.26
C GLY A 193 11.72 -27.98 13.59
N ARG A 194 13.03 -28.17 13.50
CA ARG A 194 13.93 -28.36 14.63
C ARG A 194 15.27 -27.67 14.38
N CYS A 195 15.97 -27.38 15.46
CA CYS A 195 17.32 -26.85 15.40
C CYS A 195 18.31 -28.02 15.42
N GLU A 196 19.15 -28.13 14.41
CA GLU A 196 20.21 -29.11 14.32
C GLU A 196 21.57 -28.45 14.56
N PRO A 197 22.52 -29.11 15.23
CA PRO A 197 23.84 -28.55 15.46
C PRO A 197 24.58 -28.37 14.14
N CYS A 198 25.26 -27.25 13.99
CA CYS A 198 26.06 -26.97 12.80
C CYS A 198 27.19 -28.00 12.65
N THR A 199 27.45 -28.41 11.42
CA THR A 199 28.58 -29.24 11.06
C THR A 199 29.90 -28.53 11.42
N ASN A 200 30.76 -29.20 12.19
CA ASN A 200 32.10 -28.72 12.51
C ASN A 200 33.11 -29.26 11.50
N CYS A 201 33.54 -28.42 10.54
CA CYS A 201 34.47 -28.83 9.50
C CYS A 201 35.86 -29.21 10.02
N THR A 202 36.30 -28.61 11.14
CA THR A 202 37.58 -28.92 11.76
C THR A 202 37.62 -30.35 12.28
N LEU A 203 36.54 -30.82 12.91
CA LEU A 203 36.41 -32.20 13.39
C LEU A 203 36.37 -33.23 12.25
N ARG A 204 35.99 -32.80 11.03
CA ARG A 204 36.00 -33.62 9.82
C ARG A 204 37.30 -33.56 9.02
N HIS A 205 38.32 -32.85 9.52
CA HIS A 205 39.56 -32.58 8.78
C HIS A 205 39.32 -31.89 7.41
N GLN A 206 38.31 -31.02 7.32
CA GLN A 206 37.92 -30.27 6.13
C GLN A 206 38.01 -28.75 6.37
N TYR A 207 37.92 -27.96 5.30
CA TYR A 207 37.94 -26.50 5.34
C TYR A 207 36.53 -25.90 5.29
N TRP A 208 36.33 -24.75 5.90
CA TRP A 208 35.07 -24.01 5.81
C TRP A 208 34.88 -23.43 4.41
N GLY A 209 33.87 -23.91 3.69
CA GLY A 209 33.42 -23.32 2.42
C GLY A 209 32.29 -22.30 2.63
N GLN A 210 31.36 -22.61 3.53
CA GLN A 210 30.30 -21.70 3.98
C GLN A 210 30.13 -21.85 5.49
N THR A 211 30.03 -20.72 6.20
CA THR A 211 29.74 -20.71 7.64
C THR A 211 28.30 -21.06 7.91
N CYS A 212 28.04 -21.70 9.04
CA CYS A 212 26.68 -21.97 9.49
C CYS A 212 25.89 -20.66 9.66
N SER A 213 24.59 -20.72 9.42
CA SER A 213 23.64 -19.64 9.68
C SER A 213 22.36 -20.19 10.30
N ASP A 214 21.45 -19.30 10.71
CA ASP A 214 20.15 -19.68 11.28
C ASP A 214 19.32 -20.62 10.39
N TYR A 215 19.56 -20.62 9.06
CA TYR A 215 18.74 -21.34 8.08
C TYR A 215 19.55 -22.31 7.19
N SER A 216 20.85 -22.46 7.44
CA SER A 216 21.70 -23.32 6.63
C SER A 216 22.84 -23.89 7.45
N ASP A 217 23.08 -25.20 7.30
CA ASP A 217 24.27 -25.82 7.86
C ASP A 217 25.56 -25.22 7.28
N ALA A 218 26.67 -25.45 7.97
CA ALA A 218 28.00 -25.24 7.43
C ALA A 218 28.29 -26.19 6.28
N ILE A 219 29.00 -25.69 5.26
CA ILE A 219 29.48 -26.52 4.15
C ILE A 219 30.99 -26.67 4.26
N CYS A 220 31.43 -27.92 4.35
CA CYS A 220 32.83 -28.29 4.48
C CYS A 220 33.40 -28.74 3.13
N CYS A 221 34.55 -28.20 2.74
CA CYS A 221 35.23 -28.50 1.49
C CYS A 221 36.57 -29.20 1.75
N ASP A 222 36.94 -30.14 0.88
CA ASP A 222 38.17 -30.92 1.02
C ASP A 222 39.45 -30.09 0.75
N LYS A 223 39.32 -28.95 0.06
CA LYS A 223 40.45 -28.11 -0.34
C LYS A 223 40.32 -26.70 0.21
N LYS A 224 41.43 -26.21 0.77
CA LYS A 224 41.54 -24.83 1.24
C LYS A 224 41.30 -23.85 0.08
N GLY A 225 40.47 -22.83 0.31
CA GLY A 225 40.14 -21.81 -0.70
C GLY A 225 39.02 -22.19 -1.66
N SER A 226 38.38 -23.36 -1.51
CA SER A 226 37.19 -23.69 -2.30
C SER A 226 36.05 -22.72 -2.00
N ILE A 227 35.24 -22.39 -3.02
CA ILE A 227 34.05 -21.54 -2.88
C ILE A 227 32.80 -22.40 -2.98
N VAL A 228 31.73 -22.03 -2.28
CA VAL A 228 30.46 -22.75 -2.36
C VAL A 228 29.56 -22.08 -3.39
N LYS A 229 29.11 -22.85 -4.39
CA LYS A 229 28.05 -22.45 -5.32
C LYS A 229 26.93 -23.47 -5.30
N ASN A 230 25.70 -23.01 -5.09
CA ASN A 230 24.50 -23.86 -5.04
C ASN A 230 24.64 -25.06 -4.08
N GLY A 231 25.28 -24.84 -2.92
CA GLY A 231 25.52 -25.87 -1.91
C GLY A 231 26.68 -26.84 -2.22
N VAL A 232 27.44 -26.62 -3.30
CA VAL A 232 28.55 -27.49 -3.73
C VAL A 232 29.88 -26.74 -3.68
N CYS A 233 30.94 -27.41 -3.20
CA CYS A 233 32.30 -26.89 -3.22
C CYS A 233 32.89 -26.90 -4.64
N GLU A 234 33.22 -25.73 -5.18
CA GLU A 234 33.94 -25.57 -6.43
C GLU A 234 35.40 -25.17 -6.19
N LYS A 235 36.29 -25.60 -7.09
CA LYS A 235 37.69 -25.14 -7.08
C LYS A 235 37.73 -23.67 -7.44
N PHE A 236 38.52 -22.91 -6.69
CA PHE A 236 38.94 -21.57 -7.11
C PHE A 236 39.80 -21.73 -8.37
N VAL A 237 39.35 -21.13 -9.47
CA VAL A 237 40.15 -21.00 -10.69
C VAL A 237 40.62 -19.56 -10.69
N ASP A 238 41.90 -19.36 -10.37
CA ASP A 238 42.59 -18.08 -10.57
C ASP A 238 42.64 -17.72 -12.05
#